data_AF-A0A7L4RLJ2-F1
#
_entry.id   AF-A0A7L4RLJ2-F1
#
_cell.length_a   1.000
_cell.length_b   1.000
_cell.length_c   1.000
_cell.angle_alpha   90.00
_cell.angle_beta   90.00
_cell.angle_gamma   90.00
#
_symmetry.space_group_name_H-M   'P 1'
#
loop_
_entity.id
_entity.type
_entity.pdbx_description
1 polymer ?
#
loop_
_entity_poly.entity_id
_entity_poly.type
_entity_poly.pdbx_seq_one_letter_code
_entity_poly.pdbx_strand_id
1 'polypeptide(L)'
;EDALRTALRLGDSVLIVGEVRSTEAKALYEAMRIGAVGNVVMGTIHGESAYSIWDRVVNDLGVPTTSFKATDFAIVSAPIRFKGSLKRFRRLIEVTEVKKHWENDPDREGGLLQWMTFDASKDKLDFFEDVVMKESEWLQRVKRVRGLTVKEIFDEVKSRGETKQYLVDVAKKLDMPQIMEADYSVRAHNKYVLMADAMRTEIGGIEYPELLKNWRTWIDGTLTRDVQAVLAGKKPLA
;
A
#
# COMPACT_ATOMS: atom_id res chain seq x y z
N GLU A 1 22.85 0.27 10.39
CA GLU A 1 22.39 1.17 11.47
C GLU A 1 22.72 2.64 11.21
N ASP A 2 23.96 3.00 10.88
CA ASP A 2 24.38 4.40 10.71
C ASP A 2 23.65 5.17 9.60
N ALA A 3 23.37 4.51 8.47
CA ALA A 3 22.59 5.10 7.37
C ALA A 3 21.16 5.43 7.83
N LEU A 4 20.53 4.55 8.62
CA LEU A 4 19.20 4.77 9.17
C LEU A 4 19.21 5.95 10.15
N ARG A 5 20.15 5.99 11.10
CA ARG A 5 20.27 7.10 12.05
C ARG A 5 20.54 8.45 11.35
N THR A 6 21.29 8.43 10.26
CA THR A 6 21.52 9.63 9.44
C THR A 6 20.24 10.09 8.75
N ALA A 7 19.52 9.18 8.08
CA ALA A 7 18.26 9.49 7.42
C ALA A 7 17.21 10.08 8.38
N LEU A 8 17.11 9.53 9.59
CA LEU A 8 16.22 10.05 10.64
C LEU A 8 16.52 11.49 11.06
N ARG A 9 17.78 11.93 10.95
CA ARG A 9 18.18 13.31 11.25
C ARG A 9 17.92 14.26 10.10
N LEU A 10 17.78 13.76 8.87
CA LEU A 10 17.48 14.56 7.69
C LEU A 10 16.00 14.97 7.62
N GLY A 11 15.14 14.36 8.44
CA GLY A 11 13.71 14.70 8.49
C GLY A 11 12.94 14.23 7.25
N ASP A 12 13.39 13.15 6.61
CA ASP A 12 12.75 12.62 5.40
C ASP A 12 11.26 12.32 5.63
N SER A 13 10.42 12.77 4.70
CA SER A 13 8.96 12.59 4.79
C SER A 13 8.50 11.15 4.53
N VAL A 14 9.33 10.33 3.88
CA VAL A 14 9.10 8.91 3.64
C VAL A 14 10.40 8.14 3.85
N LEU A 15 10.36 7.09 4.67
CA LEU A 15 11.48 6.19 4.89
C LEU A 15 11.14 4.79 4.35
N ILE A 16 11.95 4.29 3.41
CA ILE A 16 11.82 2.92 2.89
C ILE A 16 13.08 2.13 3.24
N VAL A 17 12.92 1.13 4.10
CA VAL A 17 13.99 0.22 4.52
C VAL A 17 13.92 -1.04 3.66
N GLY A 18 14.98 -1.33 2.91
CA GLY A 18 15.01 -2.47 1.99
C GLY A 18 14.60 -3.78 2.67
N GLU A 19 15.33 -4.18 3.71
CA GLU A 19 14.98 -5.33 4.55
C GLU A 19 15.52 -5.13 5.97
N VAL A 20 14.69 -5.42 6.99
CA VAL A 20 15.07 -5.40 8.40
C VAL A 20 15.52 -6.80 8.80
N ARG A 21 16.76 -6.94 9.28
CA ARG A 21 17.38 -8.23 9.61
C ARG A 21 18.01 -8.31 10.99
N SER A 22 18.37 -7.18 11.59
CA SER A 22 19.14 -7.15 12.84
C SER A 22 18.75 -5.97 13.75
N THR A 23 19.69 -5.51 14.57
CA THR A 23 19.52 -4.51 15.63
C THR A 23 19.01 -3.16 15.15
N GLU A 24 19.12 -2.86 13.85
CA GLU A 24 18.54 -1.65 13.25
C GLU A 24 17.02 -1.55 13.45
N ALA A 25 16.34 -2.69 13.66
CA ALA A 25 14.92 -2.73 13.99
C ALA A 25 14.59 -1.89 15.23
N LYS A 26 15.42 -1.94 16.27
CA LYS A 26 15.18 -1.19 17.51
C LYS A 26 15.17 0.31 17.25
N ALA A 27 16.20 0.80 16.54
CA ALA A 27 16.30 2.21 16.17
C ALA A 27 15.16 2.65 15.25
N LEU A 28 14.76 1.81 14.29
CA LEU A 28 13.64 2.08 13.39
C LEU A 28 12.32 2.24 14.18
N TYR A 29 11.99 1.25 15.00
CA TYR A 29 10.74 1.23 15.75
C TYR A 29 10.71 2.28 16.87
N GLU A 30 11.84 2.60 17.48
CA GLU A 30 11.96 3.74 18.40
C GLU A 30 11.64 5.04 17.68
N ALA A 31 12.25 5.28 16.52
CA ALA A 31 12.03 6.47 15.73
C ALA A 31 10.57 6.59 15.26
N MET A 32 9.96 5.48 14.84
CA MET A 32 8.54 5.43 14.46
C MET A 32 7.64 5.80 15.65
N ARG A 33 7.91 5.24 16.83
CA ARG A 33 7.11 5.47 18.04
C ARG A 33 7.15 6.92 18.51
N ILE A 34 8.31 7.56 18.48
CA ILE A 34 8.46 8.96 18.92
C ILE A 34 8.07 9.98 17.83
N GLY A 35 7.66 9.52 16.65
CA GLY A 35 7.30 10.38 15.51
C GLY A 35 8.49 11.12 14.89
N ALA A 36 9.71 10.60 15.06
CA ALA A 36 10.93 11.18 14.48
C ALA A 36 11.18 10.76 13.02
N VAL A 37 10.42 9.77 12.52
CA VAL A 37 10.38 9.42 11.10
C VAL A 37 9.21 10.15 10.44
N GLY A 38 9.34 10.52 9.17
CA GLY A 38 8.30 11.21 8.43
C GLY A 38 6.96 10.46 8.32
N ASN A 39 6.07 11.01 7.50
CA ASN A 39 4.68 10.59 7.37
C ASN A 39 4.46 9.11 7.01
N VAL A 40 5.44 8.47 6.35
CA VAL A 40 5.33 7.06 5.92
C VAL A 40 6.63 6.31 6.17
N VAL A 41 6.53 5.13 6.79
CA VAL A 41 7.62 4.17 6.93
C VAL A 41 7.21 2.84 6.32
N MET A 42 8.06 2.30 5.45
CA MET A 42 7.87 0.99 4.84
C MET A 42 9.16 0.19 4.92
N GLY A 43 9.04 -1.13 4.95
CA GLY A 43 10.17 -2.00 4.73
C GLY A 43 9.77 -3.45 4.58
N THR A 44 10.74 -4.30 4.28
CA THR A 44 10.51 -5.75 4.21
C THR A 44 11.13 -6.46 5.42
N ILE A 45 10.52 -7.56 5.80
CA ILE A 45 11.03 -8.47 6.83
C ILE A 45 10.54 -9.88 6.48
N HIS A 46 11.35 -10.88 6.79
CA HIS A 46 10.97 -12.26 6.55
C HIS A 46 10.01 -12.76 7.63
N GLY A 47 8.79 -13.10 7.22
CA GLY A 47 7.74 -13.70 8.05
C GLY A 47 6.68 -14.37 7.15
N GLU A 48 5.97 -15.35 7.71
CA GLU A 48 4.97 -16.17 7.03
C GLU A 48 3.52 -15.75 7.35
N SER A 49 3.34 -14.92 8.38
CA SER A 49 2.08 -14.33 8.83
C SER A 49 2.33 -13.02 9.59
N ALA A 50 1.29 -12.23 9.85
CA ALA A 50 1.43 -11.03 10.70
C ALA A 50 1.95 -11.37 12.12
N TYR A 51 1.53 -12.50 12.69
CA TYR A 51 2.03 -12.95 13.99
C TYR A 51 3.53 -13.29 13.95
N SER A 52 3.98 -14.01 12.91
CA SER A 52 5.41 -14.33 12.79
C SER A 52 6.29 -13.08 12.60
N ILE A 53 5.74 -12.03 11.98
CA ILE A 53 6.42 -10.73 11.86
C ILE A 53 6.55 -10.09 13.24
N TRP A 54 5.48 -10.08 14.03
CA TRP A 54 5.53 -9.61 15.42
C TRP A 54 6.54 -10.40 16.24
N ASP A 55 6.48 -11.73 16.21
CA ASP A 55 7.35 -12.64 16.97
C ASP A 55 8.83 -12.39 16.63
N ARG A 56 9.15 -12.28 15.35
CA ARG A 56 10.51 -11.93 14.90
C ARG A 56 10.95 -10.54 15.36
N VAL A 57 10.10 -9.53 15.21
CA VAL A 57 10.48 -8.15 15.57
C VAL A 57 10.66 -8.02 17.07
N VAL A 58 9.76 -8.59 17.85
CA VAL A 58 9.71 -8.40 19.29
C VAL A 58 10.60 -9.39 20.02
N ASN A 59 10.45 -10.68 19.75
CA ASN A 59 11.15 -11.73 20.49
C ASN A 59 12.55 -12.00 19.93
N ASP A 60 12.73 -12.06 18.60
CA ASP A 60 14.08 -12.29 18.03
C ASP A 60 14.94 -11.03 18.02
N LEU A 61 14.40 -9.91 17.52
CA LEU A 61 15.15 -8.65 17.37
C LEU A 61 15.11 -7.78 18.63
N GLY A 62 14.30 -8.14 19.63
CA GLY A 62 14.24 -7.46 20.93
C GLY A 62 13.65 -6.06 20.86
N VAL A 63 12.78 -5.77 19.88
CA VAL A 63 12.02 -4.51 19.84
C VAL A 63 10.93 -4.57 20.90
N PRO A 64 10.75 -3.53 21.73
CA PRO A 64 9.65 -3.52 22.70
C PRO A 64 8.30 -3.70 22.02
N THR A 65 7.44 -4.54 22.59
CA THR A 65 6.07 -4.78 22.11
C THR A 65 5.28 -3.47 21.89
N THR A 66 5.46 -2.50 22.80
CA THR A 66 4.85 -1.18 22.70
C THR A 66 5.31 -0.39 21.49
N SER A 67 6.55 -0.57 21.03
CA SER A 67 7.05 0.06 19.81
C SER A 67 6.51 -0.62 18.56
N PHE A 68 6.29 -1.94 18.57
CA PHE A 68 5.73 -2.65 17.42
C PHE A 68 4.35 -2.11 17.00
N LYS A 69 3.57 -1.61 17.96
CA LYS A 69 2.28 -0.95 17.69
C LYS A 69 2.35 0.27 16.79
N ALA A 70 3.54 0.83 16.55
CA ALA A 70 3.75 1.87 15.54
C ALA A 70 3.53 1.35 14.11
N THR A 71 3.63 0.04 13.87
CA THR A 71 3.22 -0.60 12.61
C THR A 71 1.71 -0.49 12.45
N ASP A 72 1.24 -0.04 11.29
CA ASP A 72 -0.19 -0.02 10.98
C ASP A 72 -0.65 -1.30 10.27
N PHE A 73 0.14 -1.83 9.34
CA PHE A 73 -0.21 -3.02 8.56
C PHE A 73 0.98 -3.97 8.39
N ALA A 74 0.68 -5.27 8.45
CA ALA A 74 1.52 -6.35 7.98
C ALA A 74 0.92 -6.91 6.68
N ILE A 75 1.72 -6.93 5.61
CA ILE A 75 1.32 -7.37 4.28
C ILE A 75 2.22 -8.54 3.88
N VAL A 76 1.67 -9.74 3.77
CA VAL A 76 2.44 -10.96 3.58
C VAL A 76 2.26 -11.50 2.19
N SER A 77 3.37 -11.77 1.50
CA SER A 77 3.38 -12.42 0.19
C SER A 77 4.17 -13.72 0.25
N ALA A 78 3.62 -14.79 -0.34
CA ALA A 78 4.24 -16.11 -0.32
C ALA A 78 4.15 -16.81 -1.69
N PRO A 79 5.06 -17.78 -1.97
CA PRO A 79 4.94 -18.64 -3.14
C PRO A 79 3.89 -19.75 -2.91
N ILE A 80 2.82 -19.73 -3.69
CA ILE A 80 1.75 -20.73 -3.68
C ILE A 80 1.99 -21.81 -4.74
N ARG A 81 1.72 -23.06 -4.36
CA ARG A 81 1.68 -24.22 -5.27
C ARG A 81 0.24 -24.68 -5.44
N PHE A 82 -0.39 -24.31 -6.56
CA PHE A 82 -1.77 -24.72 -6.85
C PHE A 82 -1.86 -26.22 -7.07
N LYS A 83 -2.79 -26.88 -6.37
CA LYS A 83 -3.10 -28.32 -6.53
C LYS A 83 -1.86 -29.23 -6.48
N GLY A 84 -0.84 -28.87 -5.69
CA GLY A 84 0.41 -29.62 -5.59
C GLY A 84 1.36 -29.49 -6.78
N SER A 85 1.13 -28.54 -7.70
CA SER A 85 2.01 -28.28 -8.84
C SER A 85 3.44 -27.96 -8.39
N LEU A 86 4.43 -28.37 -9.20
CA LEU A 86 5.82 -27.96 -9.05
C LEU A 86 6.00 -26.46 -9.26
N LYS A 87 5.15 -25.85 -10.10
CA LYS A 87 5.21 -24.42 -10.41
C LYS A 87 4.74 -23.60 -9.21
N ARG A 88 5.57 -22.64 -8.82
CA ARG A 88 5.28 -21.68 -7.76
C ARG A 88 4.80 -20.37 -8.36
N PHE A 89 3.79 -19.79 -7.74
CA PHE A 89 3.26 -18.48 -8.10
C PHE A 89 3.30 -17.59 -6.86
N ARG A 90 3.92 -16.41 -6.97
CA ARG A 90 3.88 -15.44 -5.86
C ARG A 90 2.48 -14.84 -5.77
N ARG A 91 1.94 -14.79 -4.55
CA ARG A 91 0.65 -14.18 -4.24
C ARG A 91 0.79 -13.36 -2.97
N LEU A 92 0.03 -12.27 -2.91
CA LEU A 92 -0.32 -11.66 -1.64
C LEU A 92 -1.24 -12.65 -0.93
N ILE A 93 -0.90 -13.03 0.30
CA ILE A 93 -1.63 -14.06 1.05
C ILE A 93 -2.41 -13.52 2.23
N GLU A 94 -1.95 -12.39 2.79
CA GLU A 94 -2.52 -11.82 4.00
C GLU A 94 -2.31 -10.30 3.99
N VAL A 95 -3.35 -9.56 4.39
CA VAL A 95 -3.28 -8.15 4.76
C VAL A 95 -3.90 -8.02 6.14
N THR A 96 -3.10 -7.59 7.12
CA THR A 96 -3.51 -7.54 8.52
C THR A 96 -3.17 -6.19 9.13
N GLU A 97 -4.16 -5.56 9.74
CA GLU A 97 -3.99 -4.35 10.55
C GLU A 97 -3.48 -4.71 11.94
N VAL A 98 -2.51 -3.95 12.43
CA VAL A 98 -2.03 -4.05 13.80
C VAL A 98 -2.77 -3.01 14.65
N LYS A 99 -3.73 -3.49 15.43
CA LYS A 99 -4.51 -2.69 16.40
C LYS A 99 -3.62 -2.18 17.52
N LYS A 100 -4.09 -1.20 18.30
CA LYS A 100 -3.23 -0.50 19.29
C LYS A 100 -3.51 -0.94 20.73
N HIS A 101 -4.64 -1.59 21.00
CA HIS A 101 -5.10 -1.97 22.33
C HIS A 101 -4.90 -3.47 22.65
N TRP A 102 -3.67 -3.83 22.99
CA TRP A 102 -3.23 -5.16 23.47
C TRP A 102 -1.89 -4.99 24.24
N GLU A 103 -1.46 -5.89 25.10
CA GLU A 103 -0.27 -5.68 25.95
C GLU A 103 0.90 -6.56 25.58
N ASN A 104 0.68 -7.87 25.45
CA ASN A 104 1.73 -8.87 25.40
C ASN A 104 1.71 -9.66 24.09
N ASP A 105 0.61 -10.36 23.79
CA ASP A 105 0.48 -11.24 22.63
C ASP A 105 -0.67 -10.75 21.75
N PRO A 106 -0.39 -10.24 20.53
CA PRO A 106 -1.39 -9.62 19.69
C PRO A 106 -2.35 -10.64 19.05
N ASP A 107 -2.02 -11.94 19.01
CA ASP A 107 -2.93 -12.96 18.50
C ASP A 107 -3.96 -13.33 19.58
N ARG A 108 -3.49 -13.59 20.81
CA ARG A 108 -4.37 -13.94 21.93
C ARG A 108 -5.28 -12.79 22.38
N GLU A 109 -4.81 -11.56 22.23
CA GLU A 109 -5.51 -10.36 22.69
C GLU A 109 -6.31 -9.67 21.57
N GLY A 110 -6.36 -10.23 20.35
CA GLY A 110 -7.10 -9.64 19.24
C GLY A 110 -6.50 -8.31 18.75
N GLY A 111 -5.17 -8.20 18.84
CA GLY A 111 -4.34 -7.11 18.35
C GLY A 111 -4.03 -7.17 16.85
N LEU A 112 -4.30 -8.29 16.19
CA LEU A 112 -4.17 -8.47 14.74
C LEU A 112 -5.56 -8.58 14.10
N LEU A 113 -5.93 -7.58 13.30
CA LEU A 113 -7.19 -7.56 12.56
C LEU A 113 -6.94 -7.92 11.10
N GLN A 114 -7.35 -9.12 10.70
CA GLN A 114 -7.18 -9.59 9.33
C GLN A 114 -8.17 -8.90 8.38
N TRP A 115 -7.66 -8.17 7.40
CA TRP A 115 -8.47 -7.52 6.36
C TRP A 115 -8.73 -8.43 5.19
N MET A 116 -7.69 -9.13 4.71
CA MET A 116 -7.76 -9.97 3.53
C MET A 116 -6.96 -11.23 3.70
N THR A 117 -7.51 -12.34 3.19
CA THR A 117 -6.81 -13.64 3.12
C THR A 117 -6.96 -14.25 1.74
N PHE A 118 -5.90 -14.88 1.27
CA PHE A 118 -5.90 -15.53 -0.04
C PHE A 118 -6.53 -16.92 -0.01
N ASP A 119 -7.48 -17.15 -0.91
CA ASP A 119 -8.07 -18.44 -1.19
C ASP A 119 -7.44 -19.06 -2.44
N ALA A 120 -6.61 -20.08 -2.24
CA ALA A 120 -5.94 -20.80 -3.32
C ALA A 120 -6.88 -21.58 -4.25
N SER A 121 -8.11 -21.88 -3.82
CA SER A 121 -9.11 -22.54 -4.66
C SER A 121 -9.69 -21.58 -5.72
N LYS A 122 -9.79 -20.29 -5.38
CA LYS A 122 -10.33 -19.23 -6.25
C LYS A 122 -9.25 -18.38 -6.94
N ASP A 123 -8.00 -18.49 -6.50
CA ASP A 123 -6.89 -17.59 -6.85
C ASP A 123 -7.24 -16.10 -6.61
N LYS A 124 -7.83 -15.83 -5.43
CA LYS A 124 -8.35 -14.50 -5.06
C LYS A 124 -8.12 -14.19 -3.58
N LEU A 125 -8.10 -12.89 -3.26
CA LEU A 125 -8.18 -12.40 -1.89
C LEU A 125 -9.66 -12.27 -1.50
N ASP A 126 -10.04 -12.91 -0.41
CA ASP A 126 -11.32 -12.69 0.27
C ASP A 126 -11.14 -11.50 1.22
N PHE A 127 -11.97 -10.46 1.07
CA PHE A 127 -11.96 -9.27 1.90
C PHE A 127 -13.02 -9.40 3.00
N PHE A 128 -12.62 -9.30 4.26
CA PHE A 128 -13.50 -9.43 5.43
C PHE A 128 -14.19 -8.11 5.76
N GLU A 129 -15.00 -7.63 4.82
CA GLU A 129 -15.63 -6.31 4.88
C GLU A 129 -16.33 -6.04 6.22
N ASP A 130 -17.26 -6.91 6.63
CA ASP A 130 -18.05 -6.72 7.85
C ASP A 130 -17.18 -6.53 9.11
N VAL A 131 -16.09 -7.31 9.22
CA VAL A 131 -15.17 -7.25 10.35
C VAL A 131 -14.36 -5.95 10.30
N VAL A 132 -13.83 -5.59 9.12
CA VAL A 132 -13.05 -4.36 8.92
C VAL A 132 -13.88 -3.11 9.22
N MET A 133 -15.13 -3.07 8.74
CA MET A 133 -16.02 -1.93 8.98
C MET A 133 -16.33 -1.72 10.47
N LYS A 134 -16.41 -2.81 11.23
CA LYS A 134 -16.76 -2.79 12.64
C LYS A 134 -15.55 -2.54 13.55
N GLU A 135 -14.39 -3.13 13.23
CA GLU A 135 -13.29 -3.25 14.19
C GLU A 135 -12.02 -2.47 13.81
N SER A 136 -11.91 -1.95 12.57
CA SER A 136 -10.70 -1.26 12.14
C SER A 136 -10.53 0.11 12.81
N GLU A 137 -9.55 0.20 13.71
CA GLU A 137 -9.13 1.45 14.35
C GLU A 137 -8.51 2.40 13.32
N TRP A 138 -7.76 1.86 12.35
CA TRP A 138 -7.18 2.60 11.25
C TRP A 138 -8.26 3.28 10.39
N LEU A 139 -9.32 2.55 10.03
CA LEU A 139 -10.42 3.09 9.23
C LEU A 139 -11.13 4.23 9.97
N GLN A 140 -11.41 4.05 11.26
CA GLN A 140 -12.02 5.11 12.09
C GLN A 140 -11.10 6.34 12.20
N ARG A 141 -9.78 6.12 12.29
CA ARG A 141 -8.79 7.20 12.31
C ARG A 141 -8.79 7.99 10.99
N VAL A 142 -8.78 7.31 9.84
CA VAL A 142 -8.84 7.96 8.52
C VAL A 142 -10.13 8.75 8.34
N LYS A 143 -11.28 8.14 8.69
CA LYS A 143 -12.59 8.78 8.68
C LYS A 143 -12.56 10.11 9.44
N ARG A 144 -12.07 10.09 10.68
CA ARG A 144 -12.01 11.28 11.55
C ARG A 144 -11.02 12.35 11.04
N VAL A 145 -9.82 11.95 10.63
CA VAL A 145 -8.77 12.89 10.20
C VAL A 145 -9.10 13.54 8.85
N ARG A 146 -9.72 12.80 7.94
CA ARG A 146 -10.05 13.27 6.59
C ARG A 146 -11.46 13.87 6.48
N GLY A 147 -12.31 13.68 7.48
CA GLY A 147 -13.70 14.13 7.44
C GLY A 147 -14.55 13.38 6.39
N LEU A 148 -14.17 12.16 6.05
CA LEU A 148 -14.84 11.33 5.04
C LEU A 148 -15.78 10.34 5.68
N THR A 149 -16.81 9.90 4.94
CA THR A 149 -17.59 8.72 5.27
C THR A 149 -16.84 7.44 4.89
N VAL A 150 -17.24 6.32 5.48
CA VAL A 150 -16.68 5.00 5.13
C VAL A 150 -16.90 4.70 3.65
N LYS A 151 -18.09 5.01 3.13
CA LYS A 151 -18.42 4.85 1.71
C LYS A 151 -17.46 5.64 0.82
N GLU A 152 -17.19 6.91 1.13
CA GLU A 152 -16.26 7.74 0.35
C GLU A 152 -14.83 7.20 0.37
N ILE A 153 -14.37 6.67 1.51
CA ILE A 153 -13.05 6.03 1.62
C ILE A 153 -12.97 4.83 0.67
N PHE A 154 -13.96 3.94 0.69
CA PHE A 154 -13.94 2.75 -0.17
C PHE A 154 -14.21 3.05 -1.64
N ASP A 155 -15.03 4.06 -1.94
CA ASP A 155 -15.20 4.56 -3.31
C ASP A 155 -13.87 5.10 -3.85
N GLU A 156 -13.09 5.81 -3.03
CA GLU A 156 -11.74 6.27 -3.41
C GLU A 156 -10.77 5.09 -3.62
N VAL A 157 -10.74 4.13 -2.69
CA VAL A 157 -9.90 2.93 -2.79
C VAL A 157 -10.21 2.16 -4.06
N LYS A 158 -11.50 1.95 -4.36
CA LYS A 158 -11.96 1.27 -5.57
C LYS A 158 -11.55 2.05 -6.82
N SER A 159 -11.80 3.36 -6.86
CA SER A 159 -11.44 4.21 -8.00
C SER A 159 -9.93 4.18 -8.26
N ARG A 160 -9.10 4.29 -7.23
CA ARG A 160 -7.64 4.15 -7.35
C ARG A 160 -7.24 2.76 -7.85
N GLY A 161 -7.88 1.70 -7.37
CA GLY A 161 -7.69 0.34 -7.89
C GLY A 161 -7.99 0.24 -9.39
N GLU A 162 -9.09 0.83 -9.83
CA GLU A 162 -9.47 0.89 -11.26
C GLU A 162 -8.44 1.64 -12.11
N THR A 163 -7.82 2.72 -11.60
CA THR A 163 -6.74 3.39 -12.34
C THR A 163 -5.55 2.46 -12.59
N LYS A 164 -5.16 1.64 -11.60
CA LYS A 164 -4.05 0.70 -11.74
C LYS A 164 -4.40 -0.45 -12.68
N GLN A 165 -5.61 -0.99 -12.56
CA GLN A 165 -6.10 -2.01 -13.48
C GLN A 165 -6.11 -1.50 -14.92
N TYR A 166 -6.56 -0.26 -15.14
CA TYR A 166 -6.60 0.34 -16.47
C TYR A 166 -5.21 0.48 -17.10
N LEU A 167 -4.19 0.90 -16.33
CA LEU A 167 -2.81 0.95 -16.83
C LEU A 167 -2.32 -0.43 -17.28
N VAL A 168 -2.64 -1.49 -16.53
CA VAL A 168 -2.31 -2.88 -16.91
C VAL A 168 -3.03 -3.28 -18.20
N ASP A 169 -4.30 -2.92 -18.34
CA ASP A 169 -5.09 -3.25 -19.52
C ASP A 169 -4.57 -2.52 -20.78
N VAL A 170 -4.22 -1.23 -20.65
CA VAL A 170 -3.58 -0.44 -21.73
C VAL A 170 -2.21 -1.02 -22.09
N ALA A 171 -1.38 -1.34 -21.10
CA ALA A 171 -0.05 -1.94 -21.32
C ALA A 171 -0.15 -3.23 -22.15
N LYS A 172 -1.11 -4.11 -21.81
CA LYS A 172 -1.35 -5.36 -22.55
C LYS A 172 -1.94 -5.10 -23.94
N LYS A 173 -2.93 -4.22 -24.04
CA LYS A 173 -3.63 -3.92 -25.29
C LYS A 173 -2.71 -3.32 -26.35
N LEU A 174 -1.76 -2.48 -25.93
CA LEU A 174 -0.84 -1.76 -26.81
C LEU A 174 0.55 -2.39 -26.88
N ASP A 175 0.80 -3.48 -26.15
CA ASP A 175 2.12 -4.11 -25.98
C ASP A 175 3.19 -3.09 -25.51
N MET A 176 2.81 -2.25 -24.54
CA MET A 176 3.65 -1.18 -23.96
C MET A 176 3.81 -1.37 -22.46
N PRO A 177 4.61 -2.34 -22.00
CA PRO A 177 4.85 -2.55 -20.57
C PRO A 177 5.43 -1.31 -19.88
N GLN A 178 6.14 -0.45 -20.63
CA GLN A 178 6.79 0.75 -20.12
C GLN A 178 5.82 1.75 -19.50
N ILE A 179 4.54 1.76 -19.88
CA ILE A 179 3.54 2.65 -19.26
C ILE A 179 3.34 2.35 -17.76
N MET A 180 3.73 1.16 -17.31
CA MET A 180 3.66 0.77 -15.89
C MET A 180 4.90 1.18 -15.09
N GLU A 181 5.96 1.64 -15.75
CA GLU A 181 7.19 2.12 -15.09
C GLU A 181 6.92 3.37 -14.25
N ALA A 182 7.80 3.61 -13.28
CA ALA A 182 7.60 4.64 -12.25
C ALA A 182 7.29 6.02 -12.85
N ASP A 183 8.03 6.45 -13.87
CA ASP A 183 7.88 7.76 -14.51
C ASP A 183 6.45 7.98 -15.04
N TYR A 184 5.85 6.97 -15.65
CA TYR A 184 4.51 7.06 -16.22
C TYR A 184 3.41 6.78 -15.20
N SER A 185 3.64 5.84 -14.28
CA SER A 185 2.69 5.51 -13.21
C SER A 185 2.51 6.69 -12.24
N VAL A 186 3.58 7.43 -11.94
CA VAL A 186 3.54 8.67 -11.14
C VAL A 186 2.80 9.77 -11.89
N ARG A 187 3.10 10.01 -13.17
CA ARG A 187 2.38 10.99 -14.00
C ARG A 187 0.88 10.69 -14.07
N ALA A 188 0.53 9.43 -14.29
CA ALA A 188 -0.84 8.97 -14.33
C ALA A 188 -1.57 9.20 -12.99
N HIS A 189 -0.91 8.90 -11.87
CA HIS A 189 -1.47 9.15 -10.53
C HIS A 189 -1.64 10.64 -10.26
N ASN A 190 -0.63 11.47 -10.55
CA ASN A 190 -0.70 12.92 -10.34
C ASN A 190 -1.85 13.53 -11.15
N LYS A 191 -2.05 13.08 -12.40
CA LYS A 191 -3.16 13.54 -13.22
C LYS A 191 -4.52 13.19 -12.60
N TYR A 192 -4.68 11.98 -12.08
CA TYR A 192 -5.88 11.56 -11.36
C TYR A 192 -6.15 12.46 -10.16
N VAL A 193 -5.13 12.73 -9.34
CA VAL A 193 -5.27 13.58 -8.15
C VAL A 193 -5.64 15.02 -8.53
N LEU A 194 -5.00 15.59 -9.55
CA LEU A 194 -5.32 16.95 -10.04
C LEU A 194 -6.76 17.06 -10.56
N MET A 195 -7.23 16.06 -11.31
CA MET A 195 -8.61 16.03 -11.80
C MET A 195 -9.61 15.87 -10.65
N ALA A 196 -9.29 15.03 -9.66
CA ALA A 196 -10.11 14.85 -8.47
C ALA A 196 -10.20 16.15 -7.63
N ASP A 197 -9.09 16.87 -7.49
CA ASP A 197 -9.02 18.13 -6.76
C ASP A 197 -9.81 19.26 -7.44
N ALA A 198 -9.72 19.35 -8.78
CA ALA A 198 -10.54 20.26 -9.57
C ALA A 198 -12.04 19.99 -9.35
N MET A 199 -12.48 18.72 -9.40
CA MET A 199 -13.86 18.35 -9.12
C MET A 199 -14.30 18.73 -7.70
N ARG A 200 -13.47 18.47 -6.68
CA ARG A 200 -13.77 18.88 -5.30
C ARG A 200 -13.98 20.39 -5.18
N THR A 201 -13.19 21.17 -5.90
CA THR A 201 -13.27 22.64 -5.89
C THR A 201 -14.51 23.16 -6.62
N GLU A 202 -14.89 22.53 -7.73
CA GLU A 202 -16.00 22.99 -8.58
C GLU A 202 -17.38 22.57 -8.05
N ILE A 203 -17.52 21.32 -7.58
CA ILE A 203 -18.82 20.74 -7.21
C ILE A 203 -18.91 20.25 -5.76
N GLY A 204 -17.86 20.47 -4.95
CA GLY A 204 -17.84 20.11 -3.52
C GLY A 204 -17.65 18.62 -3.22
N GLY A 205 -17.34 17.79 -4.24
CA GLY A 205 -17.19 16.34 -4.10
C GLY A 205 -16.49 15.70 -5.30
N ILE A 206 -16.47 14.36 -5.35
CA ILE A 206 -15.91 13.62 -6.48
C ILE A 206 -16.96 12.66 -7.04
N GLU A 207 -17.25 12.81 -8.33
CA GLU A 207 -17.95 11.79 -9.10
C GLU A 207 -16.96 10.85 -9.75
N TYR A 208 -16.63 9.75 -9.06
CA TYR A 208 -15.60 8.81 -9.49
C TYR A 208 -15.80 8.24 -10.92
N PRO A 209 -17.03 7.92 -11.40
CA PRO A 209 -17.23 7.45 -12.76
C PRO A 209 -16.80 8.47 -13.83
N GLU A 210 -17.15 9.75 -13.64
CA GLU A 210 -16.79 10.82 -14.58
C GLU A 210 -15.29 11.17 -14.47
N LEU A 211 -14.74 11.18 -13.25
CA LEU A 211 -13.30 11.32 -13.02
C LEU A 211 -12.51 10.25 -13.78
N LEU A 212 -12.89 8.98 -13.63
CA LEU A 212 -12.23 7.87 -14.29
C LEU A 212 -12.35 7.94 -15.81
N LYS A 213 -13.52 8.30 -16.33
CA LYS A 213 -13.73 8.48 -17.78
C LYS A 213 -12.82 9.57 -18.36
N ASN A 214 -12.76 10.73 -17.71
CA ASN A 214 -11.92 11.84 -18.15
C ASN A 214 -10.42 11.50 -18.01
N TRP A 215 -10.05 10.83 -16.93
CA TRP A 215 -8.70 10.33 -16.73
C TRP A 215 -8.29 9.28 -17.79
N ARG A 216 -9.16 8.29 -18.10
CA ARG A 216 -8.91 7.27 -19.14
C ARG A 216 -8.72 7.90 -20.51
N THR A 217 -9.54 8.90 -20.85
CA THR A 217 -9.40 9.68 -22.09
C THR A 217 -8.04 10.36 -22.18
N TRP A 218 -7.56 10.93 -21.06
CA TRP A 218 -6.22 11.52 -21.00
C TRP A 218 -5.11 10.48 -21.12
N ILE A 219 -5.25 9.31 -20.49
CA ILE A 219 -4.29 8.19 -20.64
C ILE A 219 -4.18 7.78 -22.10
N ASP A 220 -5.31 7.50 -22.74
CA ASP A 220 -5.39 6.99 -24.11
C ASP A 220 -4.86 7.97 -25.16
N GLY A 221 -5.02 9.28 -24.93
CA GLY A 221 -4.60 10.31 -25.87
C GLY A 221 -3.20 10.90 -25.59
N THR A 222 -2.90 11.20 -24.33
CA THR A 222 -1.69 11.93 -23.95
C THR A 222 -0.59 10.99 -23.47
N LEU A 223 -0.88 10.19 -22.44
CA LEU A 223 0.17 9.38 -21.80
C LEU A 223 0.72 8.31 -22.73
N THR A 224 -0.14 7.57 -23.43
CA THR A 224 0.25 6.55 -24.41
C THR A 224 1.10 7.13 -25.53
N ARG A 225 0.72 8.29 -26.07
CA ARG A 225 1.46 9.01 -27.11
C ARG A 225 2.86 9.41 -26.64
N ASP A 226 2.99 9.87 -25.39
CA ASP A 226 4.29 10.24 -24.83
C ASP A 226 5.19 9.01 -24.64
N VAL A 227 4.64 7.89 -24.16
CA VAL A 227 5.37 6.62 -24.04
C VAL A 227 5.86 6.18 -25.42
N GLN A 228 4.98 6.19 -26.42
CA GLN A 228 5.33 5.85 -27.81
C GLN A 228 6.43 6.76 -28.37
N ALA A 229 6.37 8.07 -28.10
CA ALA A 229 7.38 9.01 -28.55
C ALA A 229 8.76 8.66 -27.97
N VAL A 230 8.83 8.37 -26.67
CA VAL A 230 10.07 7.96 -26.00
C VAL A 230 10.59 6.63 -26.55
N LEU A 231 9.72 5.64 -26.75
CA LEU A 231 10.09 4.35 -27.34
C LEU A 231 10.62 4.49 -28.78
N ALA A 232 10.12 5.48 -29.52
CA ALA A 232 10.60 5.82 -30.86
C ALA A 232 11.84 6.73 -30.86
N GLY A 233 12.46 7.00 -29.71
CA GLY A 233 13.63 7.87 -29.58
C GLY A 233 13.35 9.37 -29.75
N LYS A 234 12.09 9.78 -29.69
CA LYS A 234 11.68 11.19 -29.74
C LYS A 234 11.58 11.75 -28.32
N LYS A 235 11.97 13.01 -28.11
CA LYS A 235 11.75 13.68 -26.82
C LYS A 235 10.25 13.72 -26.51
N PRO A 236 9.82 13.44 -25.27
CA PRO A 236 8.42 13.58 -24.87
C PRO A 236 7.97 15.03 -25.05
N LEU A 237 6.71 15.24 -25.42
CA LEU A 237 6.14 16.59 -25.47
C LEU A 237 6.00 17.08 -24.03
N ALA A 238 6.51 18.29 -23.79
CA ALA A 238 6.49 18.95 -22.48
C ALA A 238 5.06 19.17 -21.98
#